data_AF-A0A5N7BYQ7-F1
#
_entry.id   AF-A0A5N7BYQ7-F1
#
_cell.length_a   1.000
_cell.length_b   1.000
_cell.length_c   1.000
_cell.angle_alpha   90.00
_cell.angle_beta   90.00
_cell.angle_gamma   90.00
#
_symmetry.space_group_name_H-M   'P 1'
#
loop_
_entity.id
_entity.type
_entity.pdbx_description
1 polymer ?
#
loop_
_entity_poly.entity_id
_entity_poly.type
_entity_poly.pdbx_seq_one_letter_code
_entity_poly.pdbx_strand_id
1 'polypeptide(L)'
;MTNPAVVICHGSYHSPAPYEPFIRHLQSQGFESYCPHRPTCNLSELNVGDVEHPDLDQEPPLGGYPSDTADVDEVIQLLDRLVNQNGKRVLLVAHSSGIFYMGAFVIPVGESVSSFFQPKDATIVAPPYMRFHIGANFI
;
A
#
# COMPACT_ATOMS: atom_id res chain seq x y z
N MET A 1 24.34 -13.14 4.12
CA MET A 1 22.95 -13.12 3.65
C MET A 1 22.67 -11.72 3.13
N THR A 2 22.08 -11.57 1.94
CA THR A 2 21.70 -10.27 1.38
C THR A 2 20.51 -9.67 2.12
N ASN A 3 20.51 -8.35 2.33
CA ASN A 3 19.37 -7.64 2.90
C ASN A 3 18.10 -7.89 2.06
N PRO A 4 16.91 -7.95 2.69
CA PRO A 4 15.65 -7.97 1.94
C PRO A 4 15.50 -6.67 1.14
N ALA A 5 14.76 -6.73 0.03
CA ALA A 5 14.26 -5.51 -0.61
C ALA A 5 13.10 -4.95 0.22
N VAL A 6 12.95 -3.63 0.26
CA VAL A 6 11.84 -2.95 0.94
C VAL A 6 10.91 -2.36 -0.11
N VAL A 7 9.64 -2.72 -0.09
CA VAL A 7 8.63 -2.16 -1.00
C VAL A 7 7.61 -1.41 -0.16
N ILE A 8 7.40 -0.13 -0.46
CA ILE A 8 6.52 0.77 0.27
C ILE A 8 5.24 0.99 -0.53
N CYS A 9 4.11 0.56 0.01
CA CYS A 9 2.77 0.89 -0.49
C CYS A 9 2.29 2.17 0.20
N HIS A 10 2.25 3.29 -0.53
CA HIS A 10 1.84 4.58 0.01
C HIS A 10 0.32 4.67 0.26
N GLY A 11 -0.10 5.70 0.99
CA GLY A 11 -1.51 5.97 1.28
C GLY A 11 -2.24 6.67 0.14
N SER A 12 -3.56 6.83 0.28
CA SER A 12 -4.40 7.55 -0.69
C SER A 12 -3.93 8.99 -0.84
N TYR A 13 -3.99 9.50 -2.08
CA TYR A 13 -3.61 10.87 -2.43
C TYR A 13 -2.12 11.19 -2.21
N HIS A 14 -1.28 10.19 -1.96
CA HIS A 14 0.17 10.37 -1.90
C HIS A 14 0.82 10.01 -3.23
N SER A 15 2.02 10.55 -3.47
CA SER A 15 2.98 10.05 -4.46
C SER A 15 4.16 9.37 -3.73
N PRO A 16 5.13 8.80 -4.45
CA PRO A 16 6.37 8.32 -3.85
C PRO A 16 7.24 9.41 -3.21
N ALA A 17 7.10 10.67 -3.62
CA ALA A 17 8.01 11.76 -3.25
C ALA A 17 8.18 11.96 -1.72
N PRO A 18 7.12 11.92 -0.88
CA PRO A 18 7.26 12.04 0.58
C PRO A 18 8.08 10.91 1.22
N TYR A 19 8.20 9.75 0.57
CA TYR A 19 8.95 8.60 1.08
C TYR A 19 10.41 8.61 0.66
N GLU A 20 10.81 9.52 -0.21
CA GLU A 20 12.16 9.52 -0.78
C GLU A 20 13.28 9.67 0.27
N PRO A 21 13.17 10.51 1.32
CA PRO A 21 14.17 10.54 2.39
C PRO A 21 14.34 9.19 3.09
N PHE A 22 13.24 8.46 3.31
CA PHE A 22 13.25 7.14 3.94
C PHE A 22 13.86 6.09 3.00
N ILE A 23 13.49 6.11 1.71
CA ILE A 23 14.07 5.24 0.68
C ILE A 23 15.58 5.44 0.58
N ARG A 24 16.06 6.68 0.52
CA ARG A 24 17.49 7.00 0.47
C ARG A 24 18.22 6.51 1.72
N HIS A 25 17.61 6.66 2.89
CA HIS A 25 18.18 6.15 4.13
C HIS A 25 18.33 4.62 4.09
N LEU A 26 17.29 3.89 3.70
CA LEU A 26 17.33 2.43 3.55
C LEU A 26 18.40 1.99 2.54
N GLN A 27 18.47 2.65 1.39
CA GLN A 27 19.49 2.39 0.37
C GLN A 27 20.91 2.63 0.89
N SER A 28 21.12 3.68 1.70
CA SER A 28 22.42 3.93 2.36
C SER A 28 22.85 2.80 3.32
N GLN A 29 21.89 2.05 3.85
CA GLN A 29 22.11 0.87 4.70
C GLN A 29 22.19 -0.44 3.90
N GLY A 30 22.18 -0.35 2.56
CA GLY A 30 22.28 -1.50 1.66
C GLY A 30 20.95 -2.24 1.43
N PHE A 31 19.80 -1.60 1.66
CA PHE A 31 18.49 -2.15 1.31
C PHE A 31 18.05 -1.60 -0.04
N GLU A 32 17.86 -2.49 -1.01
CA GLU A 32 17.15 -2.16 -2.25
C GLU A 32 15.72 -1.76 -1.90
N SER A 33 15.30 -0.54 -2.24
CA SER A 33 14.06 0.04 -1.71
C SER A 33 13.25 0.74 -2.78
N TYR A 34 11.93 0.55 -2.77
CA TYR A 34 10.98 1.00 -3.79
C TYR A 34 9.71 1.60 -3.17
N CYS A 35 9.09 2.52 -3.88
CA CYS A 35 7.71 2.95 -3.66
C CYS A 35 7.04 3.14 -5.03
N PRO A 36 6.35 2.11 -5.56
CA PRO A 36 5.58 2.24 -6.80
C PRO A 36 4.52 3.34 -6.65
N HIS A 37 4.38 4.19 -7.66
CA HIS A 37 3.30 5.17 -7.70
C HIS A 37 2.04 4.46 -8.18
N ARG A 38 1.00 4.47 -7.35
CA ARG A 38 -0.30 3.89 -7.70
C ARG A 38 -1.04 4.74 -8.74
N PRO A 39 -1.50 4.16 -9.85
CA PRO A 39 -2.37 4.78 -10.85
C PRO A 39 -3.51 5.63 -10.28
N THR A 40 -4.25 5.12 -9.28
CA THR A 40 -5.38 5.85 -8.67
C THR A 40 -4.96 7.12 -7.92
N CYS A 41 -3.67 7.27 -7.61
CA CYS A 41 -3.09 8.41 -6.93
C CYS A 41 -2.15 9.21 -7.83
N ASN A 42 -2.07 8.85 -9.11
CA ASN A 42 -1.23 9.53 -10.08
C ASN A 42 -2.04 10.57 -10.82
N LEU A 43 -1.87 11.86 -10.48
CA LEU A 43 -2.64 12.94 -11.09
C LEU A 43 -2.54 12.96 -12.63
N SER A 44 -1.43 12.51 -13.21
CA SER A 44 -1.30 12.42 -14.67
C SER A 44 -2.25 11.39 -15.31
N GLU A 45 -2.83 10.48 -14.52
CA GLU A 45 -3.76 9.45 -14.95
C GLU A 45 -5.22 9.77 -14.63
N LEU A 46 -5.49 10.91 -13.97
CA LEU A 46 -6.84 11.27 -13.50
C LEU A 46 -7.53 12.37 -14.34
N ASN A 47 -6.92 12.79 -15.45
CA ASN A 47 -7.46 13.84 -16.33
C ASN A 47 -7.71 15.19 -15.63
N VAL A 48 -6.79 15.64 -14.78
CA VAL A 48 -6.94 16.87 -13.98
C VAL A 48 -6.36 18.13 -14.65
N GLY A 49 -6.01 18.06 -15.93
CA GLY A 49 -5.33 19.15 -16.63
C GLY A 49 -3.89 19.35 -16.13
N ASP A 50 -3.60 20.50 -15.51
CA ASP A 50 -2.29 20.80 -14.92
C ASP A 50 -2.11 20.07 -13.59
N VAL A 51 -1.13 19.18 -13.49
CA VAL A 51 -0.88 18.40 -12.26
C VAL A 51 -0.40 19.25 -11.08
N GLU A 52 0.19 20.43 -11.34
CA GLU A 52 0.60 21.37 -10.29
C GLU A 52 -0.59 22.22 -9.80
N HIS A 53 -1.64 22.33 -10.62
CA HIS A 53 -2.88 23.05 -10.33
C HIS A 53 -4.10 22.22 -10.78
N PRO A 54 -4.36 21.08 -10.13
CA PRO A 54 -5.31 20.10 -10.64
C PRO A 54 -6.75 20.60 -10.60
N ASP A 55 -7.46 20.42 -11.70
CA ASP A 55 -8.90 20.63 -11.80
C ASP A 55 -9.62 19.30 -11.56
N LEU A 56 -10.22 19.16 -10.39
CA LEU A 56 -10.93 17.94 -9.97
C LEU A 56 -12.39 17.90 -10.46
N ASP A 57 -12.86 18.96 -11.12
CA ASP A 57 -14.20 19.03 -11.72
C ASP A 57 -14.21 18.54 -13.18
N GLN A 58 -13.05 18.13 -13.72
CA GLN A 58 -12.93 17.54 -15.04
C GLN A 58 -13.67 16.20 -15.13
N GLU A 59 -14.14 15.88 -16.33
CA GLU A 59 -14.67 14.56 -16.63
C GLU A 59 -13.60 13.48 -16.43
N PRO A 60 -13.98 12.22 -16.13
CA PRO A 60 -13.03 11.13 -16.00
C PRO A 60 -12.15 10.96 -17.25
N PRO A 61 -10.95 10.36 -17.10
CA PRO A 61 -10.11 10.00 -18.25
C PRO A 61 -10.87 9.18 -19.30
N LEU A 62 -10.44 9.27 -20.55
CA LEU A 62 -10.96 8.42 -21.62
C LEU A 62 -10.70 6.94 -21.29
N GLY A 63 -11.75 6.18 -21.00
CA GLY A 63 -11.65 4.79 -20.52
C GLY A 63 -11.96 4.59 -19.03
N GLY A 64 -12.24 5.68 -18.30
CA GLY A 64 -12.55 5.68 -16.88
C GLY A 64 -11.32 5.90 -16.00
N TYR A 65 -11.56 6.06 -14.69
CA TYR A 65 -10.48 6.15 -13.70
C TYR A 65 -9.69 4.83 -13.61
N PRO A 66 -8.39 4.88 -13.30
CA PRO A 66 -7.65 3.70 -12.89
C PRO A 66 -8.37 2.95 -11.78
N SER A 67 -8.31 1.62 -11.80
CA SER A 67 -8.96 0.78 -10.81
C SER A 67 -8.01 0.40 -9.69
N ASP A 68 -8.56 -0.03 -8.55
CA ASP A 68 -7.77 -0.63 -7.48
C ASP A 68 -6.98 -1.87 -7.96
N THR A 69 -7.48 -2.58 -8.99
CA THR A 69 -6.74 -3.68 -9.62
C THR A 69 -5.49 -3.19 -10.34
N ALA A 70 -5.56 -2.03 -11.01
CA ALA A 70 -4.38 -1.45 -11.67
C ALA A 70 -3.29 -1.07 -10.64
N ASP A 71 -3.69 -0.55 -9.48
CA ASP A 71 -2.77 -0.31 -8.36
C ASP A 71 -2.13 -1.60 -7.84
N VAL A 72 -2.91 -2.68 -7.71
CA VAL A 72 -2.40 -3.99 -7.32
C VAL A 72 -1.41 -4.51 -8.35
N ASP A 73 -1.73 -4.40 -9.64
CA ASP A 73 -0.90 -4.89 -10.74
C ASP A 73 0.48 -4.22 -10.78
N GLU A 74 0.58 -2.92 -10.51
CA GLU A 74 1.86 -2.21 -10.39
C GLU A 74 2.76 -2.82 -9.30
N VAL A 75 2.17 -3.14 -8.14
CA VAL A 75 2.90 -3.77 -7.05
C VAL A 75 3.22 -5.23 -7.37
N ILE A 76 2.31 -5.99 -8.02
CA ILE A 76 2.55 -7.37 -8.46
C ILE A 76 3.74 -7.43 -9.41
N GLN A 77 3.80 -6.57 -10.41
CA GLN A 77 4.89 -6.57 -11.38
C GLN A 77 6.26 -6.36 -10.71
N LEU A 78 6.32 -5.49 -9.70
CA LEU A 78 7.52 -5.31 -8.89
C LEU A 78 7.83 -6.54 -8.03
N LEU A 79 6.83 -7.11 -7.34
CA LEU A 79 7.01 -8.27 -6.48
C LEU A 79 7.41 -9.52 -7.27
N ASP A 80 6.83 -9.75 -8.45
CA ASP A 80 7.20 -10.86 -9.33
C ASP A 80 8.67 -10.79 -9.73
N ARG A 81 9.12 -9.60 -10.14
CA ARG A 81 10.54 -9.35 -10.46
C ARG A 81 11.45 -9.63 -9.26
N LEU A 82 11.11 -9.11 -8.09
CA LEU A 82 11.95 -9.24 -6.90
C LEU A 82 11.97 -10.66 -6.36
N VAL A 83 10.80 -11.28 -6.21
CA VAL A 83 10.63 -12.57 -5.54
C VAL A 83 10.85 -13.72 -6.53
N ASN A 84 10.08 -13.78 -7.61
CA ASN A 84 10.04 -14.93 -8.50
C ASN A 84 11.22 -14.94 -9.48
N GLN A 85 11.54 -13.78 -10.07
CA GLN A 85 12.62 -13.69 -11.05
C GLN A 85 14.00 -13.59 -10.39
N ASN A 86 14.11 -12.84 -9.28
CA ASN A 86 15.40 -12.56 -8.63
C ASN A 86 15.64 -13.31 -7.31
N GLY A 87 14.67 -14.08 -6.81
CA GLY A 87 14.81 -14.86 -5.58
C GLY A 87 15.01 -14.03 -4.31
N LYS A 88 14.61 -12.75 -4.29
CA LYS A 88 14.80 -11.86 -3.15
C LYS A 88 13.73 -12.05 -2.08
N ARG A 89 14.16 -11.90 -0.84
CA ARG A 89 13.24 -11.65 0.29
C ARG A 89 12.76 -10.21 0.21
N VAL A 90 11.47 -9.99 0.43
CA VAL A 90 10.86 -8.66 0.41
C VAL A 90 10.22 -8.35 1.76
N LEU A 91 10.43 -7.14 2.27
CA LEU A 91 9.66 -6.53 3.33
C LEU A 91 8.68 -5.54 2.70
N LEU A 92 7.38 -5.83 2.78
CA LEU A 92 6.33 -4.95 2.31
C LEU A 92 5.90 -4.04 3.46
N VAL A 93 5.98 -2.73 3.27
CA VAL A 93 5.65 -1.68 4.24
C VAL A 93 4.45 -0.93 3.71
N ALA A 94 3.36 -0.87 4.46
CA ALA A 94 2.15 -0.19 4.05
C ALA A 94 1.84 1.02 4.94
N HIS A 95 1.46 2.12 4.30
CA HIS A 95 0.97 3.31 4.98
C HIS A 95 -0.50 3.57 4.64
N SER A 96 -1.33 3.73 5.69
CA SER A 96 -2.77 4.03 5.54
C SER A 96 -3.45 3.07 4.56
N SER A 97 -4.16 3.57 3.54
CA SER A 97 -4.82 2.73 2.53
C SER A 97 -3.89 1.82 1.74
N GLY A 98 -2.57 2.05 1.76
CA GLY A 98 -1.58 1.11 1.25
C GLY A 98 -1.72 -0.31 1.84
N ILE A 99 -2.35 -0.45 3.01
CA ILE A 99 -2.60 -1.74 3.66
C ILE A 99 -3.62 -2.60 2.91
N PHE A 100 -4.58 -2.00 2.21
CA PHE A 100 -5.58 -2.76 1.44
C PHE A 100 -4.95 -3.50 0.26
N TYR A 101 -3.90 -2.90 -0.31
CA TYR A 101 -3.14 -3.49 -1.40
C TYR A 101 -2.19 -4.59 -0.88
N MET A 102 -1.70 -4.51 0.37
CA MET A 102 -1.07 -5.69 1.03
C MET A 102 -2.04 -6.86 1.14
N GLY A 103 -3.33 -6.56 1.36
CA GLY A 103 -4.41 -7.52 1.45
C GLY A 103 -4.42 -8.47 0.26
N ALA A 104 -4.25 -7.94 -0.95
CA ALA A 104 -4.20 -8.73 -2.19
C ALA A 104 -3.02 -9.72 -2.26
N PHE A 105 -1.95 -9.51 -1.48
CA PHE A 105 -0.73 -10.34 -1.54
C PHE A 105 -0.62 -11.35 -0.41
N VAL A 106 -1.12 -10.99 0.78
CA VAL A 106 -0.94 -11.79 2.01
C VAL A 106 -2.23 -12.47 2.42
N ILE A 107 -3.39 -11.88 2.11
CA ILE A 107 -4.70 -12.35 2.57
C ILE A 107 -5.36 -13.14 1.42
N PRO A 108 -5.74 -14.42 1.65
CA PRO A 108 -6.43 -15.21 0.64
C PRO A 108 -7.72 -14.55 0.18
N VAL A 109 -8.06 -14.75 -1.10
CA VAL A 109 -9.34 -14.29 -1.67
C VAL A 109 -10.51 -14.84 -0.82
N GLY A 110 -11.39 -13.94 -0.40
CA GLY A 110 -12.53 -14.26 0.47
C GLY A 110 -12.25 -14.14 1.96
N GLU A 111 -11.00 -13.84 2.37
CA GLU A 111 -10.65 -13.51 3.74
C GLU A 111 -10.41 -11.99 3.91
N SER A 112 -10.75 -11.45 5.07
CA SER A 112 -10.37 -10.10 5.49
C SER A 112 -9.07 -10.12 6.28
N VAL A 113 -8.37 -8.98 6.40
CA VAL A 113 -7.20 -8.83 7.30
C VAL A 113 -7.54 -9.32 8.71
N SER A 114 -8.73 -8.96 9.22
CA SER A 114 -9.18 -9.39 10.54
C SER A 114 -9.31 -10.92 10.61
N SER A 115 -10.06 -11.53 9.71
CA SER A 115 -10.30 -12.99 9.75
C SER A 115 -9.04 -13.82 9.52
N PHE A 116 -8.12 -13.36 8.67
CA PHE A 116 -6.88 -14.08 8.38
C PHE A 116 -5.93 -14.13 9.59
N PHE A 117 -5.83 -13.04 10.35
CA PHE A 117 -4.97 -12.97 11.53
C PHE A 117 -5.65 -13.40 12.84
N GLN A 118 -6.95 -13.70 12.81
CA GLN A 118 -7.68 -14.23 13.97
C GLN A 118 -7.63 -15.77 14.01
N PRO A 119 -7.70 -16.39 15.20
CA PRO A 119 -7.87 -17.84 15.30
C PRO A 119 -9.16 -18.30 14.62
N LYS A 120 -9.09 -19.33 13.77
CA LYS A 120 -10.27 -19.80 12.99
C LYS A 120 -11.38 -20.41 13.85
N ASP A 121 -11.01 -21.03 14.97
CA ASP A 121 -11.93 -21.78 15.85
C ASP A 121 -11.90 -21.29 17.31
N ALA A 122 -11.39 -20.07 17.55
CA ALA A 122 -11.36 -19.50 18.88
C ALA A 122 -12.07 -18.15 18.94
N THR A 123 -12.31 -17.67 20.15
CA THR A 123 -12.90 -16.35 20.39
C THR A 123 -12.04 -15.27 19.73
N ILE A 124 -12.69 -14.38 18.98
CA ILE A 124 -12.04 -13.20 18.39
C ILE A 124 -11.28 -12.45 19.49
N VAL A 125 -9.97 -12.29 19.30
CA VAL A 125 -9.10 -11.59 20.24
C VAL A 125 -8.92 -10.17 19.76
N ALA A 126 -9.52 -9.21 20.46
CA ALA A 126 -9.12 -7.81 20.34
C ALA A 126 -7.77 -7.62 21.07
N PRO A 127 -6.68 -7.27 20.35
CA PRO A 127 -5.39 -7.03 20.99
C PRO A 127 -5.51 -5.96 22.06
N PRO A 128 -4.75 -6.03 23.18
CA PRO A 128 -4.87 -5.05 24.27
C PRO A 128 -4.76 -3.59 23.82
N TYR A 129 -3.98 -3.31 22.78
CA TYR A 129 -3.79 -1.95 22.21
C TYR A 129 -4.92 -1.48 21.28
N MET A 130 -5.82 -2.37 20.84
CA MET A 130 -7.04 -2.01 20.07
C MET A 130 -8.28 -1.91 20.97
N ARG A 131 -8.15 -2.15 22.28
CA ARG A 131 -9.25 -1.94 23.22
C ARG A 131 -9.40 -0.44 23.41
N PHE A 132 -10.40 0.16 22.77
CA PHE A 132 -10.79 1.52 23.07
C PHE A 132 -11.05 1.62 24.58
N HIS A 133 -10.36 2.53 25.25
CA HIS A 133 -10.77 2.91 26.58
C HIS A 133 -12.16 3.53 26.43
N ILE A 134 -13.20 2.86 26.97
CA ILE A 134 -14.45 3.55 27.27
C ILE A 134 -14.05 4.58 28.33
N GLY A 135 -13.74 5.80 27.87
CA GLY A 135 -13.71 6.94 28.76
C GLY A 135 -15.08 6.99 29.41
N ALA A 136 -15.13 6.78 30.72
CA ALA A 136 -16.27 7.23 31.49
C ALA A 136 -16.47 8.71 31.14
N ASN A 137 -17.70 9.07 30.74
CA ASN A 137 -18.16 10.40 30.33
C ASN A 137 -18.18 10.66 28.81
N PHE A 138 -19.08 9.97 28.11
CA PHE A 138 -19.93 10.66 27.15
C PHE A 138 -21.33 10.73 27.77
N ILE A 139 -21.70 11.94 28.21
CA ILE A 139 -23.08 12.35 28.54
C ILE A 139 -23.67 12.90 27.23
#